data_AF-A0A7S3YYH6-F1
#
_entry.id   AF-A0A7S3YYH6-F1
#
_cell.length_a   1.000
_cell.length_b   1.000
_cell.length_c   1.000
_cell.angle_alpha   90.00
_cell.angle_beta   90.00
_cell.angle_gamma   90.00
#
_symmetry.space_group_name_H-M   'P 1'
#
loop_
_entity.id
_entity.type
_entity.pdbx_description
1 polymer ?
#
loop_
_entity_poly.entity_id
_entity_poly.type
_entity_poly.pdbx_seq_one_letter_code
_entity_poly.pdbx_strand_id
1 'polypeptide(L)'
;QSDPLVQTIHSDATGEDIVAGCGELHLQVCIKDLRGFLKSAGKALVVSEPAVSFREAIAGETSEDAVAKSANKLNRIHAHAEAMPSDLVKAISDPAAPSALGD
;
A
#
# COMPACT_ATOMS: atom_id res chain seq x y z
N GLN A 1 17.43 2.61 -7.45
CA GLN A 1 16.74 2.86 -6.17
C GLN A 1 17.82 2.99 -5.10
N SER A 2 17.90 4.13 -4.40
CA SER A 2 18.94 4.41 -3.39
C SER A 2 18.50 4.07 -1.97
N ASP A 3 17.19 4.10 -1.68
CA ASP A 3 16.59 3.76 -0.39
C ASP A 3 15.55 2.64 -0.57
N PRO A 4 15.66 1.52 0.17
CA PRO A 4 14.75 0.38 0.06
C PRO A 4 13.34 0.64 0.63
N LEU A 5 13.18 1.65 1.48
CA LEU A 5 11.89 2.04 2.07
C LEU A 5 11.11 3.03 1.20
N VAL A 6 11.76 3.60 0.18
CA VAL A 6 11.10 4.50 -0.77
C VAL A 6 10.43 3.69 -1.87
N GLN A 7 9.12 3.88 -2.01
CA GLN A 7 8.33 3.30 -3.08
C GLN A 7 7.94 4.38 -4.07
N THR A 8 8.04 4.07 -5.36
CA THR A 8 7.56 4.93 -6.44
C THR A 8 6.38 4.25 -7.10
N ILE A 9 5.25 4.94 -7.13
CA ILE A 9 4.00 4.44 -7.72
C ILE A 9 3.65 5.41 -8.86
N HIS A 10 3.54 4.89 -10.07
CA HIS A 10 3.05 5.67 -11.20
C HIS A 10 1.52 5.56 -11.26
N SER A 11 0.84 6.71 -11.29
CA SER A 11 -0.62 6.76 -11.44
C SER A 11 -0.98 7.02 -12.90
N ASP A 12 -1.40 5.98 -13.62
CA ASP A 12 -1.85 6.11 -15.03
C ASP A 12 -3.07 7.04 -15.17
N ALA A 13 -3.89 7.15 -14.13
CA ALA A 13 -5.12 7.95 -14.14
C ALA A 13 -4.85 9.46 -14.04
N THR A 14 -3.83 9.87 -13.28
CA THR A 14 -3.48 11.29 -13.09
C THR A 14 -2.22 11.71 -13.85
N GLY A 15 -1.42 10.76 -14.30
CA GLY A 15 -0.11 11.00 -14.91
C GLY A 15 0.96 11.44 -13.90
N GLU A 16 0.71 11.26 -12.60
CA GLU A 16 1.59 11.70 -11.51
C GLU A 16 2.46 10.54 -10.99
N ASP A 17 3.70 10.87 -10.63
CA ASP A 17 4.61 9.96 -9.92
C ASP A 17 4.53 10.20 -8.42
N ILE A 18 4.02 9.20 -7.70
CA ILE A 18 3.86 9.24 -6.25
C ILE A 18 5.10 8.64 -5.60
N VAL A 19 5.77 9.42 -4.74
CA VAL A 19 6.91 8.96 -3.95
C VAL A 19 6.44 8.78 -2.50
N ALA A 20 6.40 7.52 -2.04
CA ALA A 20 6.04 7.16 -0.68
C ALA A 20 7.31 6.87 0.14
N GLY A 21 7.40 7.44 1.33
CA GLY A 21 8.51 7.26 2.27
C GLY A 21 8.02 7.10 3.70
N CYS A 22 8.92 6.75 4.61
CA CYS A 22 8.59 6.41 6.00
C CYS A 22 8.14 7.61 6.86
N GLY A 23 8.32 8.85 6.39
CA GLY A 23 7.92 10.04 7.13
C GLY A 23 8.33 11.34 6.43
N GLU A 24 7.96 12.47 7.03
CA GLU A 24 8.15 13.79 6.43
C GLU A 24 9.62 14.11 6.17
N LEU A 25 10.49 13.94 7.18
CA LEU A 25 11.93 14.19 7.04
C LEU A 25 12.54 13.33 5.94
N HIS A 26 12.13 12.06 5.84
CA HIS A 26 12.59 11.15 4.80
C HIS A 26 12.22 11.69 3.41
N LEU A 27 10.96 12.08 3.22
CA LEU A 27 10.51 12.68 1.96
C LEU A 27 11.27 13.98 1.63
N GLN A 28 11.54 14.83 2.61
CA GLN A 28 12.29 16.08 2.39
C GLN A 28 13.71 15.82 1.87
N VAL A 29 14.42 14.83 2.43
CA VAL A 29 15.76 14.44 1.96
C VAL A 29 15.69 13.88 0.54
N CYS A 30 14.77 12.95 0.27
CA CYS A 30 14.60 12.38 -1.08
C CYS A 30 14.28 13.44 -2.14
N ILE A 31 13.40 14.39 -1.82
CA ILE A 31 13.02 15.48 -2.74
C ILE A 31 14.21 16.41 -2.99
N LYS A 32 15.03 16.69 -1.97
CA LYS A 32 16.24 17.52 -2.12
C LYS A 32 17.23 16.88 -3.09
N ASP A 33 17.47 15.57 -2.95
CA ASP A 33 18.37 14.82 -3.82
C ASP A 33 17.82 14.74 -5.25
N LEU A 34 16.53 14.46 -5.40
CA LEU A 34 15.86 14.43 -6.70
C LEU A 34 15.91 15.79 -7.41
N ARG A 35 15.70 16.89 -6.69
CA ARG A 35 15.87 18.25 -7.23
C ARG A 35 17.30 18.52 -7.68
N GLY A 36 18.30 18.07 -6.92
CA GLY A 36 19.71 18.20 -7.30
C GLY A 36 20.01 17.48 -8.62
N PHE A 37 19.53 16.25 -8.75
CA PHE A 37 19.66 15.44 -9.96
C PHE A 37 18.96 16.09 -11.16
N LEU A 38 17.71 16.55 -11.01
CA LEU A 38 16.96 17.16 -12.11
C LEU A 38 17.51 18.54 -12.52
N LYS A 39 18.03 19.33 -11.57
CA LYS A 39 18.74 20.58 -11.88
C LYS A 39 19.96 20.35 -12.76
N SER A 40 20.74 19.28 -12.51
CA SER A 40 21.89 18.93 -13.35
C SER A 40 21.48 18.59 -14.79
N ALA A 41 20.24 18.14 -15.00
CA ALA A 41 19.64 17.85 -16.29
C ALA A 41 18.80 19.01 -16.87
N GLY A 42 18.80 20.19 -16.22
CA GLY A 42 18.05 21.37 -16.67
C GLY A 42 16.53 21.29 -16.51
N LYS A 43 16.00 20.37 -15.69
CA LYS A 43 14.56 20.16 -15.47
C LYS A 43 14.11 20.68 -14.10
N ALA A 44 12.92 21.27 -14.04
CA ALA A 44 12.29 21.70 -12.80
C ALA A 44 11.39 20.59 -12.22
N LEU A 45 11.44 20.39 -10.91
CA LEU A 45 10.57 19.47 -10.19
C LEU A 45 9.43 20.24 -9.51
N VAL A 46 8.19 19.90 -9.85
CA VAL A 46 6.99 20.38 -9.16
C VAL A 46 6.57 19.30 -8.15
N VAL A 47 6.28 19.70 -6.92
CA VAL A 47 5.93 18.78 -5.82
C VAL A 47 4.68 19.31 -5.14
N SER A 48 3.70 18.44 -4.92
CA SER A 48 2.48 18.71 -4.15
C SER A 48 2.73 18.62 -2.64
N GLU A 49 1.74 18.99 -1.83
CA GLU A 49 1.82 18.81 -0.38
C GLU A 49 1.84 17.32 -0.01
N PRO A 50 2.60 16.93 1.04
CA PRO A 50 2.69 15.53 1.44
C PRO A 50 1.33 15.02 1.93
N ALA A 51 0.93 13.86 1.43
CA ALA A 51 -0.30 13.17 1.81
C ALA A 51 -0.02 11.80 2.42
N VAL A 52 -0.93 11.34 3.28
CA VAL A 52 -0.86 10.00 3.89
C VAL A 52 -1.70 9.01 3.09
N SER A 53 -1.19 7.78 2.95
CA SER A 53 -1.96 6.69 2.32
C SER A 53 -2.91 6.07 3.35
N PHE A 54 -4.18 5.99 2.99
CA PHE A 54 -5.19 5.30 3.79
C PHE A 54 -5.26 3.83 3.41
N ARG A 55 -5.65 3.00 4.36
CA ARG A 55 -5.96 1.57 4.15
C ARG A 55 -7.39 1.33 4.61
N GLU A 56 -8.07 0.43 3.91
CA GLU A 56 -9.44 0.04 4.23
C GLU A 56 -9.45 -1.19 5.14
N ALA A 57 -10.40 -1.24 6.06
CA ALA A 57 -10.62 -2.38 6.95
C ALA A 57 -12.12 -2.51 7.24
N ILE A 58 -12.54 -3.73 7.61
CA ILE A 58 -13.90 -4.00 8.06
C ILE A 58 -13.98 -3.97 9.58
N ALA A 59 -15.02 -3.34 10.11
CA ALA A 59 -15.22 -3.19 11.57
C ALA A 59 -16.03 -4.32 12.19
N GLY A 60 -16.73 -5.12 11.38
CA GLY A 60 -17.61 -6.18 11.85
C GLY A 60 -17.91 -7.20 10.75
N GLU A 61 -18.74 -8.17 11.10
CA GLU A 61 -19.15 -9.27 10.23
C GLU A 61 -20.12 -8.81 9.13
N THR A 62 -20.01 -9.41 7.95
CA THR A 62 -20.97 -9.18 6.86
C THR A 62 -22.35 -9.70 7.23
N SER A 63 -23.40 -8.91 6.97
CA SER A 63 -24.78 -9.28 7.32
C SER A 63 -25.33 -10.45 6.48
N GLU A 64 -24.81 -10.62 5.26
CA GLU A 64 -25.20 -11.68 4.33
C GLU A 64 -23.99 -12.12 3.50
N ASP A 65 -23.99 -13.38 3.05
CA ASP A 65 -22.95 -13.93 2.19
C ASP A 65 -22.95 -13.26 0.80
N ALA A 66 -21.79 -12.73 0.39
CA ALA A 66 -21.60 -12.20 -0.94
C ALA A 66 -21.36 -13.32 -1.96
N VAL A 67 -22.01 -13.24 -3.12
CA VAL A 67 -21.89 -14.25 -4.18
C VAL A 67 -21.43 -13.63 -5.49
N ALA A 68 -20.24 -14.03 -5.96
CA ALA A 68 -19.70 -13.65 -7.26
C ALA A 68 -19.76 -14.83 -8.24
N LYS A 69 -20.01 -14.54 -9.53
CA LYS A 69 -19.98 -15.53 -10.61
C LYS A 69 -18.91 -15.15 -11.63
N SER A 70 -18.19 -16.14 -12.16
CA SER A 70 -17.28 -15.91 -13.28
C SER A 70 -18.06 -15.49 -14.53
N ALA A 71 -17.41 -14.77 -15.46
CA ALA A 71 -18.04 -14.27 -16.68
C ALA A 71 -18.68 -15.38 -17.54
N ASN A 72 -18.08 -16.59 -17.54
CA ASN A 72 -18.62 -17.77 -18.21
C ASN A 72 -19.73 -18.50 -17.42
N LYS A 73 -20.10 -18.01 -16.23
CA LYS A 73 -21.13 -18.55 -15.33
C LYS A 73 -20.91 -19.98 -14.82
N LEU A 74 -19.72 -20.55 -15.01
CA LEU A 74 -19.41 -21.91 -14.55
C LEU A 74 -18.95 -21.95 -13.09
N ASN A 75 -18.33 -20.87 -12.62
CA ASN A 75 -17.81 -20.78 -11.26
C ASN A 75 -18.62 -19.78 -10.45
N ARG A 76 -18.87 -20.14 -9.19
CA ARG A 76 -19.51 -19.28 -8.19
C ARG A 76 -18.64 -19.26 -6.93
N ILE A 77 -18.30 -18.08 -6.45
CA ILE A 77 -17.55 -17.86 -5.22
C ILE A 77 -18.51 -17.27 -4.20
N HIS A 78 -18.59 -17.90 -3.04
CA HIS A 78 -19.29 -17.39 -1.86
C HIS A 78 -18.24 -16.83 -0.91
N ALA A 79 -18.46 -15.63 -0.40
CA ALA A 79 -17.54 -14.94 0.48
C ALA A 79 -18.30 -14.35 1.67
N HIS A 80 -17.74 -14.58 2.86
CA HIS A 80 -18.14 -13.99 4.12
C HIS A 80 -16.91 -13.31 4.72
N ALA A 81 -17.09 -12.15 5.35
CA ALA A 81 -15.97 -11.38 5.87
C ALA A 81 -16.23 -10.93 7.31
N GLU A 82 -15.21 -11.05 8.15
CA GLU A 82 -15.22 -10.63 9.54
C GLU A 82 -13.93 -9.86 9.90
N ALA A 83 -14.02 -9.01 10.91
CA ALA A 83 -12.86 -8.25 11.38
C ALA A 83 -11.78 -9.19 11.94
N MET A 84 -10.57 -9.12 11.39
CA MET A 84 -9.46 -9.99 11.79
C MET A 84 -9.05 -9.70 13.24
N PRO A 85 -8.88 -10.73 14.10
CA PRO A 85 -8.47 -10.53 15.48
C PRO A 85 -7.07 -9.92 15.56
N SER A 86 -6.90 -8.99 16.50
CA SER A 86 -5.67 -8.17 16.58
C SER A 86 -4.38 -8.97 16.79
N ASP A 87 -4.47 -10.15 17.42
CA ASP A 87 -3.32 -11.02 17.66
C ASP A 87 -2.85 -11.70 16.38
N LEU A 88 -3.78 -12.09 15.49
CA LEU A 88 -3.45 -12.64 14.19
C LEU A 88 -2.81 -11.58 13.29
N VAL A 89 -3.33 -10.35 13.32
CA VAL A 89 -2.74 -9.22 12.56
C VAL A 89 -1.28 -8.98 12.96
N LYS A 90 -0.99 -9.01 14.25
CA LYS A 90 0.39 -8.88 14.76
C LYS A 90 1.27 -10.03 14.32
N ALA A 91 0.78 -11.27 14.41
CA ALA A 91 1.53 -12.46 14.01
C ALA A 91 1.86 -12.47 12.51
N ILE A 92 0.94 -12.02 11.64
CA ILE A 92 1.19 -11.91 10.19
C ILE A 92 2.23 -10.81 9.89
N SER A 93 2.20 -9.72 10.66
CA SER A 93 3.09 -8.57 10.42
C SER A 93 4.50 -8.77 10.96
N ASP A 94 4.68 -9.66 11.93
CA ASP A 94 5.98 -9.97 12.52
C ASP A 94 6.66 -11.13 11.78
N PRO A 95 7.74 -10.90 11.01
CA PRO A 95 8.46 -11.95 10.31
C PRO A 95 9.15 -12.96 11.25
N ALA A 96 9.21 -12.69 12.56
CA ALA A 96 9.74 -13.60 13.57
C ALA A 96 8.66 -14.41 14.31
N ALA A 97 7.38 -14.26 13.97
CA ALA A 97 6.31 -15.02 14.62
C ALA A 97 6.49 -16.53 14.36
N PRO A 98 6.44 -17.38 15.41
CA PRO A 98 6.53 -18.82 15.23
C PRO A 98 5.34 -19.29 14.38
N SER A 99 5.61 -20.09 13.35
CA SER A 99 4.57 -20.69 12.51
C SER A 99 3.59 -21.45 13.40
N ALA A 100 2.41 -20.88 13.63
CA ALA A 100 1.37 -21.47 14.46
C ALA A 100 0.59 -22.58 13.71
N LEU A 101 1.30 -23.40 12.93
CA LEU A 101 0.86 -24.72 12.52
C LEU A 101 1.78 -25.73 13.19
N GLY A 102 1.49 -26.03 14.45
CA GLY A 102 1.77 -27.34 15.02
C GLY A 102 0.57 -28.23 14.73
N ASP A 103 0.84 -29.40 14.14
CA ASP A 103 0.00 -30.61 13.94
C ASP A 103 -1.53 -30.51 14.09
#